data_AF-B9M9K5-F1
#
_entry.id   AF-B9M9K5-F1
#
_cell.length_a   1.000
_cell.length_b   1.000
_cell.length_c   1.000
_cell.angle_alpha   90.00
_cell.angle_beta   90.00
_cell.angle_gamma   90.00
#
_symmetry.space_group_name_H-M   'P 1'
#
loop_
_entity.id
_entity.type
_entity.pdbx_description
1 polymer ?
#
loop_
_entity_poly.entity_id
_entity_poly.type
_entity_poly.pdbx_seq_one_letter_code
_entity_poly.pdbx_strand_id
1 'polypeptide(L)'
;MDNAALQILKGEAQSLITRIDRMEPFALRMPMVLAAAVPLPAQVAIERHLSGKRLKMRAMMTGYLKWLESPEGRAASPSLAQRRFSFLRLRFIAILAQLDIFAIVFNQRSEHDTGIWLSGLDVFAADALTLPGKYYQAPPVICFLERSPGAAIRRARTRLPGGDDNPVAVIQIPRERMIGGGIASSLVHEVGHQGAALLDLVTSLRIELQKRKRNAGNDQIAWRCWDRWTSEIVADLWAVARLGVSATVGLMTVVGLPKPFMFRVDFEDPHPAPWIRVMLSCAMGQELYPHSQWQALAKNWEAFYPCEGLEAGRLRLFALLQKTMPEFVKWLVHYRPKALRGKTLQDALSNTDLQPARLGAIYKSWKEMPQLIKTASPTLVFAVIGQAKMNGLITAEEESRVLADMLRYWALKITLDTTAVCAGMSRAHQPLTV
;
A
#
# COMPACT_ATOMS: atom_id res chain seq x y z
N MET A 1 -18.17 48.19 2.07
CA MET A 1 -16.93 47.85 1.32
C MET A 1 -16.69 48.84 0.20
N ASP A 2 -15.45 49.30 0.03
CA ASP A 2 -15.05 50.13 -1.13
C ASP A 2 -15.22 49.35 -2.45
N ASN A 3 -15.61 50.05 -3.52
CA ASN A 3 -15.90 49.47 -4.83
C ASN A 3 -14.66 48.80 -5.43
N ALA A 4 -13.46 49.36 -5.22
CA ALA A 4 -12.21 48.77 -5.70
C ALA A 4 -11.95 47.38 -5.06
N ALA A 5 -12.10 47.27 -3.73
CA ALA A 5 -11.94 46.00 -3.02
C ALA A 5 -12.97 44.95 -3.45
N LEU A 6 -14.21 45.37 -3.68
CA LEU A 6 -15.27 44.50 -4.20
C LEU A 6 -14.91 43.93 -5.59
N GLN A 7 -14.45 44.78 -6.51
CA GLN A 7 -14.08 44.34 -7.86
C GLN A 7 -12.90 43.36 -7.87
N ILE A 8 -11.86 43.63 -7.06
CA ILE A 8 -10.71 42.72 -6.92
C ILE A 8 -11.17 41.34 -6.44
N LEU A 9 -11.95 41.29 -5.36
CA LEU A 9 -12.44 40.03 -4.77
C LEU A 9 -13.37 39.26 -5.71
N LYS A 10 -14.22 39.99 -6.45
CA LYS A 10 -15.09 39.42 -7.46
C LYS A 10 -14.28 38.81 -8.62
N GLY A 11 -13.30 39.55 -9.15
CA GLY A 11 -12.43 39.08 -10.23
C GLY A 11 -11.61 37.85 -9.82
N GLU A 12 -11.04 37.84 -8.61
CA GLU A 12 -10.32 36.69 -8.07
C GLU A 12 -11.22 35.45 -7.90
N ALA A 13 -12.44 35.62 -7.38
CA ALA A 13 -13.40 34.53 -7.26
C ALA A 13 -13.84 33.97 -8.63
N GLN A 14 -14.08 34.84 -9.61
CA GLN A 14 -14.39 34.44 -11.00
C GLN A 14 -13.20 33.71 -11.65
N SER A 15 -11.98 34.17 -11.43
CA SER A 15 -10.74 33.51 -11.91
C SER A 15 -10.62 32.09 -11.36
N LEU A 16 -10.90 31.89 -10.06
CA LEU A 16 -10.88 30.55 -9.47
C LEU A 16 -11.99 29.64 -10.02
N ILE A 17 -13.21 30.15 -10.27
CA ILE A 17 -14.26 29.38 -10.95
C ILE A 17 -13.78 28.92 -12.33
N THR A 18 -13.22 29.84 -13.13
CA THR A 18 -12.68 29.51 -14.46
C THR A 18 -11.59 28.43 -14.38
N ARG A 19 -10.71 28.47 -13.38
CA ARG A 19 -9.67 27.44 -13.18
C ARG A 19 -10.25 26.09 -12.77
N ILE A 20 -11.26 26.09 -11.90
CA ILE A 20 -12.00 24.89 -11.49
C ILE A 20 -12.67 24.23 -12.70
N ASP A 21 -13.21 25.04 -13.61
CA ASP A 21 -13.93 24.56 -14.79
C ASP A 21 -12.99 23.99 -15.86
N ARG A 22 -11.73 24.45 -15.88
CA ARG A 22 -10.65 23.89 -16.73
C ARG A 22 -10.05 22.58 -16.20
N MET A 23 -10.46 22.10 -15.02
CA MET A 23 -10.03 20.79 -14.53
C MET A 23 -10.72 19.68 -15.33
N GLU A 24 -9.98 19.10 -16.26
CA GLU A 24 -10.44 18.02 -17.11
C GLU A 24 -10.54 16.68 -16.35
N PRO A 25 -11.56 15.85 -16.65
CA PRO A 25 -11.62 14.46 -16.18
C PRO A 25 -10.41 13.65 -16.64
N PHE A 26 -9.95 12.71 -15.81
CA PHE A 26 -8.93 11.74 -16.21
C PHE A 26 -9.44 10.75 -17.27
N ALA A 27 -10.76 10.60 -17.42
CA ALA A 27 -11.37 9.87 -18.53
C ALA A 27 -10.98 10.42 -19.91
N LEU A 28 -10.51 11.67 -20.01
CA LEU A 28 -9.97 12.25 -21.25
C LEU A 28 -8.48 11.95 -21.45
N ARG A 29 -7.80 11.32 -20.49
CA ARG A 29 -6.41 10.88 -20.62
C ARG A 29 -6.35 9.44 -21.10
N MET A 30 -5.66 9.23 -22.21
CA MET A 30 -5.47 7.89 -22.75
C MET A 30 -4.26 7.20 -22.13
N PRO A 31 -4.40 5.98 -21.59
CA PRO A 31 -3.23 5.13 -21.35
C PRO A 31 -2.57 4.79 -22.69
N MET A 32 -1.30 4.38 -22.66
CA MET A 32 -0.58 4.07 -23.90
C MET A 32 -1.23 2.91 -24.66
N VAL A 33 -1.67 1.90 -23.91
CA VAL A 33 -2.44 0.75 -24.39
C VAL A 33 -3.53 0.42 -23.37
N LEU A 34 -4.59 -0.26 -23.79
CA LEU A 34 -5.70 -0.63 -22.89
C LEU A 34 -5.22 -1.42 -21.66
N ALA A 35 -4.25 -2.33 -21.85
CA ALA A 35 -3.67 -3.12 -20.77
C ALA A 35 -2.96 -2.28 -19.69
N ALA A 36 -2.56 -1.04 -20.00
CA ALA A 36 -1.93 -0.13 -19.07
C ALA A 36 -2.93 0.70 -18.25
N ALA A 37 -4.24 0.59 -18.53
CA ALA A 37 -5.27 1.38 -17.87
C ALA A 37 -5.27 1.16 -16.34
N VAL A 38 -5.64 2.22 -15.61
CA VAL A 38 -5.95 2.12 -14.19
C VAL A 38 -7.18 1.22 -13.99
N PRO A 39 -7.26 0.40 -12.93
CA PRO A 39 -8.46 -0.39 -12.64
C PRO A 39 -9.75 0.44 -12.66
N LEU A 40 -10.76 -0.02 -13.38
CA LEU A 40 -12.02 0.72 -13.56
C LEU A 40 -12.66 1.16 -12.22
N PRO A 41 -12.73 0.33 -11.16
CA PRO A 41 -13.24 0.79 -9.86
C PRO A 41 -12.44 1.96 -9.27
N ALA A 42 -11.12 2.01 -9.48
CA ALA A 42 -10.29 3.11 -9.02
C ALA A 42 -10.56 4.38 -9.84
N GLN A 43 -10.64 4.28 -11.17
CA GLN A 43 -10.98 5.40 -12.03
C GLN A 43 -12.34 6.00 -11.67
N VAL A 44 -13.37 5.17 -11.50
CA VAL A 44 -14.71 5.62 -11.09
C VAL A 44 -14.68 6.29 -9.72
N ALA A 45 -13.95 5.74 -8.75
CA ALA A 45 -13.86 6.30 -7.41
C ALA A 45 -13.16 7.68 -7.40
N ILE A 46 -12.07 7.83 -8.18
CA ILE A 46 -11.33 9.09 -8.33
C ILE A 46 -12.20 10.15 -9.04
N GLU A 47 -12.85 9.78 -10.15
CA GLU A 47 -13.69 10.71 -10.92
C GLU A 47 -14.89 11.21 -10.11
N ARG A 48 -15.60 10.31 -9.42
CA ARG A 48 -16.71 10.69 -8.53
C ARG A 48 -16.24 11.62 -7.42
N HIS A 49 -15.08 11.33 -6.83
CA HIS A 49 -14.50 12.16 -5.78
C HIS A 49 -14.19 13.57 -6.28
N LEU A 50 -13.41 13.70 -7.36
CA LEU A 50 -13.00 14.99 -7.91
C LEU A 50 -14.19 15.79 -8.46
N SER A 51 -15.11 15.15 -9.18
CA SER A 51 -16.34 15.79 -9.66
C SER A 51 -17.18 16.34 -8.51
N GLY A 52 -17.33 15.56 -7.43
CA GLY A 52 -18.00 16.00 -6.21
C GLY A 52 -17.32 17.19 -5.53
N LYS A 53 -15.98 17.24 -5.50
CA LYS A 53 -15.24 18.40 -4.95
C LYS A 53 -15.40 19.63 -5.83
N ARG A 54 -15.32 19.47 -7.15
CA ARG A 54 -15.53 20.53 -8.13
C ARG A 54 -16.89 21.18 -7.97
N LEU A 55 -17.95 20.37 -7.88
CA LEU A 55 -19.32 20.85 -7.71
C LEU A 55 -19.50 21.62 -6.39
N LYS A 56 -18.99 21.07 -5.27
CA LYS A 56 -19.04 21.74 -3.96
C LYS A 56 -18.27 23.06 -3.97
N MET A 57 -17.08 23.08 -4.57
CA MET A 57 -16.27 24.29 -4.67
C MET A 57 -16.96 25.36 -5.51
N ARG A 58 -17.51 24.98 -6.68
CA ARG A 58 -18.29 25.90 -7.53
C ARG A 58 -19.47 26.49 -6.75
N ALA A 59 -20.25 25.66 -6.04
CA ALA A 59 -21.37 26.13 -5.24
C ALA A 59 -20.93 27.13 -4.15
N MET A 60 -19.82 26.87 -3.45
CA MET A 60 -19.27 27.80 -2.45
C MET A 60 -18.81 29.12 -3.07
N MET A 61 -18.16 29.10 -4.23
CA MET A 61 -17.71 30.31 -4.91
C MET A 61 -18.89 31.13 -5.45
N THR A 62 -19.88 30.49 -6.06
CA THR A 62 -21.12 31.15 -6.48
C THR A 62 -21.88 31.73 -5.28
N GLY A 63 -21.93 31.01 -4.16
CA GLY A 63 -22.52 31.52 -2.91
C GLY A 63 -21.76 32.74 -2.38
N TYR A 64 -20.44 32.74 -2.44
CA TYR A 64 -19.62 33.90 -2.06
C TYR A 64 -19.83 35.10 -2.98
N LEU A 65 -19.92 34.90 -4.30
CA LEU A 65 -20.23 35.96 -5.27
C LEU A 65 -21.62 36.57 -5.01
N LYS A 66 -22.64 35.73 -4.79
CA LYS A 66 -23.98 36.19 -4.42
C LYS A 66 -23.97 36.97 -3.11
N TRP A 67 -23.23 36.48 -2.11
CA TRP A 67 -23.06 37.18 -0.85
C TRP A 67 -22.38 38.55 -1.03
N LEU A 68 -21.30 38.65 -1.82
CA LEU A 68 -20.64 39.92 -2.12
C LEU A 68 -21.60 40.95 -2.74
N GLU A 69 -22.55 40.49 -3.56
CA GLU A 69 -23.54 41.35 -4.23
C GLU A 69 -24.72 41.73 -3.33
N SER A 70 -24.97 40.97 -2.25
CA SER A 70 -26.05 41.20 -1.28
C SER A 70 -25.83 42.48 -0.43
N PRO A 71 -26.89 43.03 0.19
CA PRO A 71 -26.77 44.16 1.11
C PRO A 71 -25.74 43.91 2.23
N GLU A 72 -25.75 42.70 2.79
CA GLU A 72 -24.84 42.28 3.87
C GLU A 72 -23.38 42.27 3.42
N GLY A 73 -23.10 41.74 2.22
CA GLY A 73 -21.74 41.72 1.66
C GLY A 73 -21.24 43.11 1.30
N ARG A 74 -22.12 43.97 0.75
CA ARG A 74 -21.78 45.37 0.46
C ARG A 74 -21.48 46.18 1.73
N ALA A 75 -22.20 45.90 2.82
CA ALA A 75 -21.97 46.52 4.13
C ALA A 75 -20.74 45.97 4.87
N ALA A 76 -20.25 44.77 4.52
CA ALA A 76 -19.10 44.15 5.16
C ALA A 76 -17.79 44.95 5.00
N SER A 77 -16.84 44.72 5.90
CA SER A 77 -15.47 45.23 5.75
C SER A 77 -14.70 44.45 4.68
N PRO A 78 -13.75 45.10 3.98
CA PRO A 78 -12.84 44.39 3.05
C PRO A 78 -12.10 43.22 3.73
N SER A 79 -11.72 43.37 5.00
CA SER A 79 -11.04 42.34 5.77
C SER A 79 -11.88 41.08 5.98
N LEU A 80 -13.19 41.23 6.25
CA LEU A 80 -14.11 40.10 6.40
C LEU A 80 -14.32 39.38 5.06
N ALA A 81 -14.51 40.15 3.98
CA ALA A 81 -14.68 39.60 2.64
C ALA A 81 -13.40 38.84 2.19
N GLN A 82 -12.22 39.43 2.38
CA GLN A 82 -10.93 38.80 2.11
C GLN A 82 -10.70 37.53 2.93
N ARG A 83 -11.08 37.52 4.21
CA ARG A 83 -10.99 36.32 5.06
C ARG A 83 -11.86 35.18 4.52
N ARG A 84 -13.12 35.46 4.16
CA ARG A 84 -14.01 34.47 3.53
C ARG A 84 -13.43 33.94 2.23
N PHE A 85 -12.92 34.82 1.36
CA PHE A 85 -12.27 34.43 0.12
C PHE A 85 -11.01 33.57 0.34
N SER A 86 -10.19 33.91 1.34
CA SER A 86 -8.96 33.17 1.64
C SER A 86 -9.25 31.72 2.06
N PHE A 87 -10.34 31.46 2.79
CA PHE A 87 -10.79 30.09 3.05
C PHE A 87 -11.15 29.32 1.77
N LEU A 88 -11.82 29.99 0.81
CA LEU A 88 -12.12 29.38 -0.49
C LEU A 88 -10.82 29.08 -1.26
N ARG A 89 -9.87 30.01 -1.27
CA ARG A 89 -8.57 29.83 -1.94
C ARG A 89 -7.79 28.66 -1.35
N LEU A 90 -7.73 28.52 -0.01
CA LEU A 90 -7.09 27.38 0.64
C LEU A 90 -7.77 26.05 0.27
N ARG A 91 -9.10 26.04 0.22
CA ARG A 91 -9.87 24.85 -0.20
C ARG A 91 -9.61 24.49 -1.66
N PHE A 92 -9.50 25.47 -2.55
CA PHE A 92 -9.13 25.26 -3.95
C PHE A 92 -7.73 24.64 -4.08
N ILE A 93 -6.74 25.18 -3.34
CA ILE A 93 -5.37 24.63 -3.32
C ILE A 93 -5.38 23.18 -2.83
N ALA A 94 -6.17 22.86 -1.82
CA ALA A 94 -6.31 21.49 -1.34
C ALA A 94 -6.89 20.55 -2.42
N ILE A 95 -7.88 21.00 -3.20
CA ILE A 95 -8.43 20.21 -4.33
C ILE A 95 -7.37 19.99 -5.42
N LEU A 96 -6.57 21.00 -5.76
CA LEU A 96 -5.46 20.85 -6.70
C LEU A 96 -4.45 19.81 -6.22
N ALA A 97 -4.03 19.89 -4.96
CA ALA A 97 -3.11 18.91 -4.39
C ALA A 97 -3.66 17.47 -4.44
N GLN A 98 -4.98 17.29 -4.30
CA GLN A 98 -5.62 15.98 -4.50
C GLN A 98 -5.58 15.53 -5.96
N LEU A 99 -5.82 16.44 -6.90
CA LEU A 99 -5.76 16.16 -8.33
C LEU A 99 -4.34 15.76 -8.76
N ASP A 100 -3.32 16.44 -8.25
CA ASP A 100 -1.91 16.17 -8.58
C ASP A 100 -1.49 14.76 -8.14
N ILE A 101 -1.93 14.30 -6.97
CA ILE A 101 -1.68 12.93 -6.48
C ILE A 101 -2.15 11.90 -7.51
N PHE A 102 -3.35 12.07 -8.07
CA PHE A 102 -3.90 11.12 -9.04
C PHE A 102 -3.30 11.33 -10.43
N ALA A 103 -3.02 12.57 -10.83
CA ALA A 103 -2.46 12.91 -12.12
C ALA A 103 -1.12 12.21 -12.37
N ILE A 104 -0.27 12.07 -11.34
CA ILE A 104 0.99 11.32 -11.43
C ILE A 104 0.72 9.87 -11.84
N VAL A 105 -0.24 9.21 -11.21
CA VAL A 105 -0.58 7.81 -11.50
C VAL A 105 -1.07 7.66 -12.94
N PHE A 106 -2.00 8.51 -13.38
CA PHE A 106 -2.57 8.45 -14.72
C PHE A 106 -1.53 8.74 -15.81
N ASN A 107 -0.64 9.71 -15.59
CA ASN A 107 0.40 10.06 -16.56
C ASN A 107 1.37 8.89 -16.83
N GLN A 108 1.73 8.14 -15.79
CA GLN A 108 2.62 6.98 -15.95
C GLN A 108 1.96 5.82 -16.72
N ARG A 109 0.62 5.78 -16.82
CA ARG A 109 -0.08 4.79 -17.66
C ARG A 109 0.10 5.06 -19.15
N SER A 110 0.55 6.27 -19.51
CA SER A 110 0.88 6.66 -20.88
C SER A 110 2.37 6.41 -21.23
N GLU A 111 3.18 5.93 -20.29
CA GLU A 111 4.60 5.62 -20.53
C GLU A 111 4.81 4.23 -21.17
N HIS A 112 5.80 4.13 -22.06
CA HIS A 112 6.15 2.90 -22.79
C HIS A 112 6.58 1.77 -21.85
N ASP A 113 5.95 0.60 -22.01
CA ASP A 113 6.06 -0.64 -21.20
C ASP A 113 5.71 -0.52 -19.71
N THR A 114 6.10 0.58 -19.05
CA THR A 114 5.89 0.84 -17.63
C THR A 114 4.42 0.79 -17.24
N GLY A 115 3.53 1.35 -18.06
CA GLY A 115 2.09 1.38 -17.76
C GLY A 115 1.48 -0.03 -17.63
N ILE A 116 1.95 -1.00 -18.43
CA ILE A 116 1.45 -2.38 -18.39
C ILE A 116 1.90 -3.07 -17.10
N TRP A 117 3.17 -2.90 -16.72
CA TRP A 117 3.68 -3.47 -15.48
C TRP A 117 2.98 -2.89 -14.25
N LEU A 118 2.74 -1.56 -14.23
CA LEU A 118 1.97 -0.93 -13.17
C LEU A 118 0.55 -1.51 -13.05
N SER A 119 -0.11 -1.77 -14.19
CA SER A 119 -1.43 -2.43 -14.20
C SER A 119 -1.37 -3.86 -13.64
N GLY A 120 -0.33 -4.63 -14.00
CA GLY A 120 -0.09 -5.94 -13.40
C GLY A 120 0.14 -5.87 -11.89
N LEU A 121 0.86 -4.84 -11.41
CA LEU A 121 1.09 -4.60 -9.98
C LEU A 121 -0.20 -4.20 -9.26
N ASP A 122 -1.12 -3.49 -9.89
CA ASP A 122 -2.45 -3.19 -9.33
C ASP A 122 -3.22 -4.49 -9.03
N VAL A 123 -3.20 -5.42 -9.99
CA VAL A 123 -3.83 -6.75 -9.83
C VAL A 123 -3.18 -7.52 -8.70
N PHE A 124 -1.85 -7.52 -8.62
CA PHE A 124 -1.12 -8.17 -7.54
C PHE A 124 -1.42 -7.55 -6.17
N ALA A 125 -1.45 -6.22 -6.07
CA ALA A 125 -1.74 -5.51 -4.83
C ALA A 125 -3.18 -5.80 -4.34
N ALA A 126 -4.15 -5.85 -5.27
CA ALA A 126 -5.53 -6.22 -4.96
C ALA A 126 -5.66 -7.68 -4.48
N ASP A 127 -4.94 -8.61 -5.09
CA ASP A 127 -4.87 -10.01 -4.66
C ASP A 127 -4.22 -10.16 -3.28
N ALA A 128 -3.15 -9.40 -3.01
CA ALA A 128 -2.49 -9.36 -1.71
C ALA A 128 -3.36 -8.79 -0.59
N LEU A 129 -4.29 -7.88 -0.93
CA LEU A 129 -5.26 -7.30 0.00
C LEU A 129 -6.47 -8.21 0.24
N THR A 130 -6.72 -9.21 -0.62
CA THR A 130 -7.93 -10.03 -0.50
C THR A 130 -7.79 -11.10 0.57
N LEU A 131 -8.80 -11.22 1.44
CA LEU A 131 -8.89 -12.27 2.48
C LEU A 131 -10.12 -13.17 2.28
N PRO A 132 -10.02 -14.50 2.50
CA PRO A 132 -11.07 -15.47 2.19
C PRO A 132 -12.32 -15.37 3.08
N GLY A 133 -12.30 -14.57 4.16
CA GLY A 133 -13.45 -14.39 5.07
C GLY A 133 -14.32 -13.17 4.81
N LYS A 134 -14.04 -12.36 3.78
CA LYS A 134 -14.75 -11.09 3.50
C LYS A 134 -14.89 -10.20 4.76
N TYR A 135 -13.79 -10.05 5.50
CA TYR A 135 -13.76 -9.31 6.76
C TYR A 135 -13.96 -7.80 6.57
N TYR A 136 -13.71 -7.30 5.36
CA TYR A 136 -13.91 -5.92 4.96
C TYR A 136 -14.22 -5.83 3.46
N GLN A 137 -14.72 -4.67 3.04
CA GLN A 137 -14.77 -4.30 1.62
C GLN A 137 -13.42 -3.69 1.22
N ALA A 138 -12.68 -4.37 0.35
CA ALA A 138 -11.40 -3.90 -0.14
C ALA A 138 -11.59 -2.64 -1.02
N PRO A 139 -10.86 -1.53 -0.77
CA PRO A 139 -10.82 -0.39 -1.67
C PRO A 139 -10.08 -0.75 -2.97
N PRO A 140 -10.31 -0.01 -4.07
CA PRO A 140 -9.44 -0.10 -5.23
C PRO A 140 -7.99 0.29 -4.84
N VAL A 141 -7.01 -0.40 -5.43
CA VAL A 141 -5.58 -0.19 -5.20
C VAL A 141 -4.92 0.18 -6.52
N ILE A 142 -4.06 1.19 -6.51
CA ILE A 142 -3.32 1.65 -7.68
C ILE A 142 -1.84 1.86 -7.33
N CYS A 143 -0.96 1.46 -8.23
CA CYS A 143 0.48 1.56 -8.10
C CYS A 143 1.01 2.66 -9.02
N PHE A 144 2.09 3.30 -8.60
CA PHE A 144 2.87 4.23 -9.42
C PHE A 144 4.34 4.18 -9.01
N LEU A 145 5.22 4.68 -9.86
CA LEU A 145 6.65 4.74 -9.64
C LEU A 145 7.07 6.08 -9.07
N GLU A 146 8.06 6.05 -8.19
CA GLU A 146 8.76 7.25 -7.74
C GLU A 146 10.25 6.97 -7.56
N ARG A 147 11.06 8.03 -7.63
CA ARG A 147 12.48 7.98 -7.26
C ARG A 147 12.58 8.21 -5.75
N SER A 148 12.31 7.16 -4.98
CA SER A 148 12.39 7.17 -3.52
C SER A 148 13.21 5.99 -3.02
N PRO A 149 13.83 6.07 -1.82
CA PRO A 149 14.61 4.96 -1.26
C PRO A 149 13.76 3.73 -0.88
N GLY A 150 12.44 3.90 -0.75
CA GLY A 150 11.51 2.86 -0.32
C GLY A 150 10.11 3.04 -0.91
N ALA A 151 9.33 1.96 -0.82
CA ALA A 151 7.91 1.99 -1.11
C ALA A 151 7.15 2.80 -0.04
N ALA A 152 5.95 3.23 -0.39
CA ALA A 152 5.08 3.93 0.55
C ALA A 152 3.62 3.81 0.10
N ILE A 153 2.70 3.92 1.06
CA ILE A 153 1.27 3.91 0.77
C ILE A 153 0.54 5.14 1.27
N ARG A 154 -0.26 5.73 0.39
CA ARG A 154 -1.37 6.58 0.77
C ARG A 154 -2.64 5.73 0.81
N ARG A 155 -2.98 5.27 2.01
CA ARG A 155 -4.12 4.38 2.25
C ARG A 155 -5.46 5.00 1.81
N ALA A 156 -6.37 4.18 1.32
CA ALA A 156 -7.77 4.55 1.16
C ALA A 156 -8.39 4.85 2.53
N ARG A 157 -9.44 5.68 2.55
CA ARG A 157 -10.19 6.07 3.76
C ARG A 157 -9.33 6.78 4.81
N THR A 158 -8.18 7.32 4.39
CA THR A 158 -7.38 8.24 5.19
C THR A 158 -7.47 9.64 4.62
N ARG A 159 -7.07 10.65 5.40
CA ARG A 159 -7.26 12.06 5.04
C ARG A 159 -6.32 12.48 3.91
N LEU A 160 -6.90 13.03 2.85
CA LEU A 160 -6.23 13.80 1.80
C LEU A 160 -6.02 15.26 2.24
N PRO A 161 -5.16 16.04 1.56
CA PRO A 161 -5.08 17.48 1.75
C PRO A 161 -6.49 18.12 1.71
N GLY A 162 -6.86 18.90 2.71
CA GLY A 162 -8.22 19.43 2.85
C GLY A 162 -9.19 18.57 3.67
N GLY A 163 -8.76 17.41 4.16
CA GLY A 163 -9.48 16.60 5.14
C GLY A 163 -10.49 15.61 4.56
N ASP A 164 -10.55 15.43 3.24
CA ASP A 164 -11.43 14.46 2.61
C ASP A 164 -10.87 13.04 2.70
N ASP A 165 -11.73 12.03 2.67
CA ASP A 165 -11.27 10.64 2.65
C ASP A 165 -10.74 10.25 1.27
N ASN A 166 -9.60 9.56 1.25
CA ASN A 166 -8.98 9.07 0.03
C ASN A 166 -9.82 7.93 -0.59
N PRO A 167 -10.31 8.06 -1.84
CA PRO A 167 -11.19 7.04 -2.44
C PRO A 167 -10.49 5.72 -2.80
N VAL A 168 -9.17 5.75 -2.95
CA VAL A 168 -8.36 4.62 -3.45
C VAL A 168 -7.07 4.49 -2.64
N ALA A 169 -6.50 3.30 -2.54
CA ALA A 169 -5.17 3.13 -1.97
C ALA A 169 -4.14 3.38 -3.07
N VAL A 170 -3.20 4.29 -2.84
CA VAL A 170 -2.15 4.63 -3.81
C VAL A 170 -0.82 4.14 -3.26
N ILE A 171 -0.18 3.20 -3.96
CA ILE A 171 1.08 2.59 -3.55
C ILE A 171 2.20 3.08 -4.46
N GLN A 172 3.22 3.64 -3.84
CA GLN A 172 4.45 4.10 -4.45
C GLN A 172 5.45 2.95 -4.49
N ILE A 173 6.03 2.72 -5.66
CA ILE A 173 7.03 1.70 -5.91
C ILE A 173 8.35 2.35 -6.34
N PRO A 174 9.48 1.99 -5.73
CA PRO A 174 10.79 2.48 -6.16
C PRO A 174 11.11 2.04 -7.59
N ARG A 175 11.42 3.00 -8.47
CA ARG A 175 11.66 2.74 -9.90
C ARG A 175 12.78 1.72 -10.15
N GLU A 176 13.80 1.72 -9.32
CA GLU A 176 14.97 0.83 -9.44
C GLU A 176 14.69 -0.62 -9.02
N ARG A 177 13.52 -0.91 -8.43
CA ARG A 177 13.15 -2.25 -7.95
C ARG A 177 11.94 -2.85 -8.66
N MET A 178 11.50 -2.25 -9.77
CA MET A 178 10.21 -2.54 -10.42
C MET A 178 9.88 -4.02 -10.71
N ILE A 179 10.86 -4.92 -10.81
CA ILE A 179 10.65 -6.34 -11.16
C ILE A 179 11.54 -7.22 -10.27
N GLY A 180 10.98 -8.33 -9.77
CA GLY A 180 11.67 -9.35 -8.95
C GLY A 180 11.08 -9.54 -7.55
N GLY A 181 11.73 -10.37 -6.71
CA GLY A 181 11.25 -10.63 -5.34
C GLY A 181 11.30 -9.43 -4.38
N GLY A 182 12.18 -8.44 -4.63
CA GLY A 182 12.31 -7.24 -3.80
C GLY A 182 11.09 -6.31 -3.84
N ILE A 183 10.47 -6.14 -5.02
CA ILE A 183 9.22 -5.39 -5.15
C ILE A 183 8.05 -6.12 -4.51
N ALA A 184 8.01 -7.45 -4.59
CA ALA A 184 6.92 -8.21 -4.00
C ALA A 184 6.85 -8.00 -2.49
N SER A 185 7.99 -8.10 -1.80
CA SER A 185 8.06 -7.84 -0.36
C SER A 185 7.60 -6.42 0.00
N SER A 186 8.13 -5.40 -0.69
CA SER A 186 7.80 -3.99 -0.42
C SER A 186 6.33 -3.68 -0.73
N LEU A 187 5.81 -4.12 -1.87
CA LEU A 187 4.42 -3.90 -2.27
C LEU A 187 3.46 -4.55 -1.29
N VAL A 188 3.70 -5.81 -0.91
CA VAL A 188 2.79 -6.52 0.00
C VAL A 188 2.89 -5.98 1.43
N HIS A 189 4.05 -5.46 1.84
CA HIS A 189 4.18 -4.70 3.08
C HIS A 189 3.27 -3.46 3.07
N GLU A 190 3.32 -2.64 2.01
CA GLU A 190 2.43 -1.49 1.85
C GLU A 190 0.94 -1.87 1.85
N VAL A 191 0.59 -2.96 1.16
CA VAL A 191 -0.76 -3.54 1.21
C VAL A 191 -1.12 -3.96 2.64
N GLY A 192 -0.17 -4.49 3.40
CA GLY A 192 -0.33 -4.85 4.80
C GLY A 192 -0.74 -3.67 5.67
N HIS A 193 -0.21 -2.47 5.44
CA HIS A 193 -0.68 -1.25 6.12
C HIS A 193 -2.14 -0.92 5.81
N GLN A 194 -2.59 -1.12 4.55
CA GLN A 194 -3.99 -0.93 4.18
C GLN A 194 -4.89 -1.98 4.86
N GLY A 195 -4.49 -3.24 4.83
CA GLY A 195 -5.22 -4.34 5.46
C GLY A 195 -5.32 -4.18 6.98
N ALA A 196 -4.23 -3.80 7.64
CA ALA A 196 -4.18 -3.50 9.07
C ALA A 196 -5.12 -2.36 9.47
N ALA A 197 -5.22 -1.31 8.64
CA ALA A 197 -6.14 -0.21 8.87
C ALA A 197 -7.61 -0.62 8.70
N LEU A 198 -7.92 -1.46 7.70
CA LEU A 198 -9.30 -1.95 7.46
C LEU A 198 -9.81 -2.86 8.59
N LEU A 199 -8.89 -3.50 9.32
CA LEU A 199 -9.18 -4.39 10.45
C LEU A 199 -8.97 -3.72 11.83
N ASP A 200 -8.59 -2.43 11.86
CA ASP A 200 -8.20 -1.69 13.08
C ASP A 200 -7.15 -2.44 13.95
N LEU A 201 -6.23 -3.15 13.30
CA LEU A 201 -5.31 -4.06 13.99
C LEU A 201 -4.35 -3.33 14.90
N VAL A 202 -3.71 -2.25 14.41
CA VAL A 202 -2.67 -1.54 15.17
C VAL A 202 -3.22 -0.97 16.48
N THR A 203 -4.41 -0.36 16.44
CA THR A 203 -5.09 0.16 17.63
C THR A 203 -5.36 -0.97 18.63
N SER A 204 -5.94 -2.08 18.16
CA SER A 204 -6.28 -3.22 19.02
C SER A 204 -5.06 -3.92 19.63
N LEU A 205 -3.97 -4.08 18.86
CA LEU A 205 -2.73 -4.69 19.30
C LEU A 205 -1.99 -3.82 20.32
N ARG A 206 -1.95 -2.50 20.10
CA ARG A 206 -1.30 -1.57 21.03
C ARG A 206 -1.89 -1.65 22.43
N ILE A 207 -3.22 -1.76 22.56
CA ILE A 207 -3.88 -1.90 23.86
C ILE A 207 -3.34 -3.12 24.63
N GLU A 208 -3.20 -4.26 23.95
CA GLU A 208 -2.68 -5.48 24.58
C GLU A 208 -1.16 -5.42 24.82
N LEU A 209 -0.40 -4.78 23.93
CA LEU A 209 1.03 -4.57 24.12
C LEU A 209 1.34 -3.65 25.31
N GLN A 210 0.50 -2.62 25.55
CA GLN A 210 0.63 -1.80 26.75
C GLN A 210 0.49 -2.62 28.03
N LYS A 211 -0.43 -3.60 28.07
CA LYS A 211 -0.61 -4.49 29.23
C LYS A 211 0.62 -5.37 29.42
N ARG A 212 1.12 -6.00 28.34
CA ARG A 212 2.34 -6.82 28.35
C ARG A 212 3.55 -6.04 28.83
N LYS A 213 3.74 -4.82 28.32
CA LYS A 213 4.83 -3.92 28.71
C LYS A 213 4.82 -3.57 30.21
N ARG A 214 3.65 -3.41 30.83
CA ARG A 214 3.53 -3.15 32.28
C ARG A 214 3.96 -4.36 33.12
N ASN A 215 3.73 -5.57 32.63
CA ASN A 215 4.04 -6.82 33.32
C ASN A 215 5.43 -7.39 32.98
N ALA A 216 6.18 -6.73 32.10
CA ALA A 216 7.41 -7.27 31.51
C ALA A 216 8.65 -7.23 32.42
N GLY A 217 8.59 -6.56 33.59
CA GLY A 217 9.74 -6.43 34.50
C GLY A 217 11.00 -5.93 33.77
N ASN A 218 12.09 -6.70 33.85
CA ASN A 218 13.36 -6.38 33.22
C ASN A 218 13.33 -6.35 31.68
N ASP A 219 12.33 -6.98 31.06
CA ASP A 219 12.19 -7.05 29.60
C ASP A 219 11.39 -5.85 29.03
N GLN A 220 11.00 -4.89 29.88
CA GLN A 220 10.13 -3.75 29.51
C GLN A 220 10.62 -2.95 28.31
N ILE A 221 11.94 -2.77 28.16
CA ILE A 221 12.52 -2.02 27.04
C ILE A 221 12.25 -2.71 25.69
N ALA A 222 12.32 -4.04 25.64
CA ALA A 222 12.04 -4.79 24.41
C ALA A 222 10.56 -4.72 24.03
N TRP A 223 9.67 -4.83 25.01
CA TRP A 223 8.22 -4.66 24.80
C TRP A 223 7.84 -3.24 24.40
N ARG A 224 8.58 -2.21 24.85
CA ARG A 224 8.44 -0.83 24.34
C ARG A 224 8.80 -0.75 22.85
N CYS A 225 9.85 -1.45 22.41
CA CYS A 225 10.20 -1.52 20.99
C CYS A 225 9.09 -2.20 20.18
N TRP A 226 8.59 -3.36 20.62
CA TRP A 226 7.50 -4.07 19.92
C TRP A 226 6.23 -3.24 19.79
N ASP A 227 5.86 -2.52 20.85
CA ASP A 227 4.76 -1.55 20.89
C ASP A 227 4.97 -0.39 19.90
N ARG A 228 6.18 0.18 19.85
CA ARG A 228 6.50 1.26 18.91
C ARG A 228 6.42 0.79 17.46
N TRP A 229 6.97 -0.39 17.19
CA TRP A 229 7.12 -0.93 15.85
C TRP A 229 5.91 -1.71 15.32
N THR A 230 4.84 -1.81 16.11
CA THR A 230 3.69 -2.68 15.80
C THR A 230 3.09 -2.44 14.41
N SER A 231 3.05 -1.19 13.92
CA SER A 231 2.51 -0.90 12.59
C SER A 231 3.33 -1.54 11.47
N GLU A 232 4.65 -1.53 11.60
CA GLU A 232 5.60 -2.10 10.65
C GLU A 232 5.63 -3.62 10.75
N ILE A 233 5.58 -4.14 11.99
CA ILE A 233 5.56 -5.58 12.24
C ILE A 233 4.32 -6.24 11.63
N VAL A 234 3.14 -5.60 11.75
CA VAL A 234 1.91 -6.13 11.17
C VAL A 234 1.97 -6.11 9.64
N ALA A 235 2.59 -5.10 9.04
CA ALA A 235 2.80 -5.05 7.60
C ALA A 235 3.80 -6.12 7.12
N ASP A 236 4.90 -6.35 7.85
CA ASP A 236 5.84 -7.44 7.59
C ASP A 236 5.18 -8.83 7.77
N LEU A 237 4.34 -9.01 8.79
CA LEU A 237 3.55 -10.22 8.98
C LEU A 237 2.65 -10.48 7.77
N TRP A 238 2.01 -9.44 7.24
CA TRP A 238 1.18 -9.54 6.04
C TRP A 238 2.01 -10.00 4.84
N ALA A 239 3.20 -9.42 4.64
CA ALA A 239 4.10 -9.83 3.57
C ALA A 239 4.51 -11.31 3.70
N VAL A 240 4.97 -11.74 4.88
CA VAL A 240 5.36 -13.13 5.13
C VAL A 240 4.18 -14.08 4.95
N ALA A 241 2.99 -13.72 5.45
CA ALA A 241 1.80 -14.54 5.34
C ALA A 241 1.33 -14.73 3.89
N ARG A 242 1.60 -13.77 2.98
CA ARG A 242 1.15 -13.84 1.58
C ARG A 242 2.23 -14.32 0.61
N LEU A 243 3.51 -14.21 0.96
CA LEU A 243 4.63 -14.51 0.06
C LEU A 243 5.60 -15.57 0.58
N GLY A 244 5.45 -16.03 1.82
CA GLY A 244 6.39 -16.97 2.43
C GLY A 244 7.82 -16.40 2.47
N VAL A 245 8.81 -17.23 2.15
CA VAL A 245 10.24 -16.85 2.23
C VAL A 245 10.63 -15.69 1.33
N SER A 246 9.87 -15.48 0.24
CA SER A 246 10.11 -14.40 -0.71
C SER A 246 9.94 -13.02 -0.07
N ALA A 247 9.05 -12.87 0.93
CA ALA A 247 8.95 -11.63 1.70
C ALA A 247 10.25 -11.33 2.46
N THR A 248 10.81 -12.33 3.15
CA THR A 248 12.01 -12.14 3.97
C THR A 248 13.26 -11.89 3.14
N VAL A 249 13.45 -12.65 2.05
CA VAL A 249 14.57 -12.41 1.12
C VAL A 249 14.46 -11.05 0.44
N GLY A 250 13.24 -10.64 0.07
CA GLY A 250 12.99 -9.29 -0.45
C GLY A 250 13.30 -8.22 0.60
N LEU A 251 12.89 -8.41 1.85
CA LEU A 251 13.19 -7.51 2.96
C LEU A 251 14.70 -7.35 3.18
N MET A 252 15.46 -8.46 3.18
CA MET A 252 16.93 -8.43 3.30
C MET A 252 17.57 -7.55 2.21
N THR A 253 17.02 -7.56 1.00
CA THR A 253 17.49 -6.72 -0.11
C THR A 253 17.14 -5.25 0.10
N VAL A 254 15.99 -4.95 0.72
CA VAL A 254 15.54 -3.57 1.00
C VAL A 254 16.37 -2.94 2.11
N VAL A 255 16.66 -3.69 3.17
CA VAL A 255 17.29 -3.16 4.40
C VAL A 255 18.78 -3.46 4.51
N GLY A 256 19.37 -4.18 3.54
CA GLY A 256 20.79 -4.47 3.48
C GLY A 256 21.63 -3.20 3.32
N LEU A 257 22.17 -2.70 4.42
CA LEU A 257 22.97 -1.49 4.50
C LEU A 257 24.34 -1.79 5.16
N PRO A 258 25.32 -0.86 5.10
CA PRO A 258 26.55 -0.99 5.87
C PRO A 258 26.29 -1.21 7.37
N LYS A 259 27.14 -2.00 8.03
CA LYS A 259 27.02 -2.42 9.44
C LYS A 259 26.58 -1.32 10.42
N PRO A 260 27.08 -0.07 10.37
CA PRO A 260 26.64 0.98 11.31
C PRO A 260 25.13 1.26 11.31
N PHE A 261 24.46 1.08 10.17
CA PHE A 261 23.02 1.34 10.03
C PHE A 261 22.17 0.16 10.50
N MET A 262 22.70 -1.06 10.46
CA MET A 262 21.95 -2.29 10.74
C MET A 262 21.48 -2.40 12.19
N PHE A 263 22.26 -1.84 13.11
CA PHE A 263 22.02 -1.91 14.54
C PHE A 263 21.57 -0.57 15.14
N ARG A 264 21.29 0.43 14.30
CA ARG A 264 20.78 1.71 14.78
C ARG A 264 19.34 1.54 15.24
N VAL A 265 19.09 1.83 16.52
CA VAL A 265 17.75 1.88 17.10
C VAL A 265 17.45 3.35 17.40
N ASP A 266 16.41 3.87 16.79
CA ASP A 266 15.80 5.13 17.15
C ASP A 266 14.42 4.83 17.76
N PHE A 267 14.20 5.25 19.00
CA PHE A 267 12.94 4.99 19.70
C PHE A 267 11.78 5.84 19.20
N GLU A 268 12.06 6.87 18.40
CA GLU A 268 11.04 7.65 17.70
C GLU A 268 10.74 7.11 16.29
N ASP A 269 11.58 6.23 15.76
CA ASP A 269 11.33 5.58 14.48
C ASP A 269 10.30 4.45 14.64
N PRO A 270 9.21 4.42 13.86
CA PRO A 270 8.30 3.27 13.84
C PRO A 270 8.94 2.00 13.25
N HIS A 271 10.09 2.08 12.58
CA HIS A 271 10.73 0.91 11.98
C HIS A 271 11.62 0.16 12.99
N PRO A 272 11.50 -1.19 13.08
CA PRO A 272 12.52 -1.99 13.73
C PRO A 272 13.88 -1.77 13.07
N ALA A 273 14.95 -1.80 13.87
CA ALA A 273 16.30 -1.77 13.33
C ALA A 273 16.47 -2.88 12.27
N PRO A 274 17.14 -2.61 11.13
CA PRO A 274 17.23 -3.55 10.01
C PRO A 274 17.60 -4.97 10.41
N TRP A 275 18.57 -5.12 11.32
CA TRP A 275 19.04 -6.43 11.76
C TRP A 275 17.92 -7.24 12.43
N ILE A 276 17.22 -6.66 13.41
CA ILE A 276 16.17 -7.37 14.16
C ILE A 276 14.90 -7.54 13.33
N ARG A 277 14.65 -6.65 12.37
CA ARG A 277 13.50 -6.73 11.45
C ARG A 277 13.53 -8.01 10.61
N VAL A 278 14.70 -8.36 10.07
CA VAL A 278 14.87 -9.62 9.30
C VAL A 278 14.73 -10.84 10.21
N MET A 279 15.34 -10.82 11.40
CA MET A 279 15.19 -11.92 12.37
C MET A 279 13.73 -12.13 12.77
N LEU A 280 12.98 -11.04 12.98
CA LEU A 280 11.56 -11.07 13.25
C LEU A 280 10.76 -11.64 12.07
N SER A 281 11.11 -11.27 10.84
CA SER A 281 10.51 -11.84 9.62
C SER A 281 10.73 -13.36 9.54
N CYS A 282 11.94 -13.85 9.82
CA CYS A 282 12.23 -15.29 9.91
C CYS A 282 11.40 -15.98 10.99
N ALA A 283 11.27 -15.37 12.19
CA ALA A 283 10.48 -15.93 13.28
C ALA A 283 8.99 -16.00 12.95
N MET A 284 8.43 -14.96 12.32
CA MET A 284 7.04 -14.97 11.83
C MET A 284 6.84 -16.04 10.76
N GLY A 285 7.81 -16.20 9.85
CA GLY A 285 7.80 -17.25 8.83
C GLY A 285 7.80 -18.65 9.43
N GLN A 286 8.63 -18.88 10.45
CA GLN A 286 8.70 -20.15 11.17
C GLN A 286 7.39 -20.49 11.90
N GLU A 287 6.71 -19.49 12.48
CA GLU A 287 5.43 -19.70 13.16
C GLU A 287 4.28 -19.97 12.18
N LEU A 288 4.26 -19.26 11.03
CA LEU A 288 3.23 -19.43 10.00
C LEU A 288 3.42 -20.71 9.17
N TYR A 289 4.67 -20.99 8.78
CA TYR A 289 5.05 -22.04 7.84
C TYR A 289 6.30 -22.81 8.33
N PRO A 290 6.17 -23.68 9.36
CA PRO A 290 7.32 -24.32 10.00
C PRO A 290 8.23 -25.07 9.00
N HIS A 291 9.49 -24.66 8.90
CA HIS A 291 10.47 -25.26 7.99
C HIS A 291 11.91 -24.81 8.33
N SER A 292 12.91 -25.68 8.16
CA SER A 292 14.31 -25.38 8.51
C SER A 292 14.92 -24.19 7.75
N GLN A 293 14.33 -23.79 6.62
CA GLN A 293 14.77 -22.63 5.83
C GLN A 293 14.84 -21.33 6.63
N TRP A 294 13.92 -21.13 7.58
CA TRP A 294 13.86 -19.89 8.35
C TRP A 294 15.05 -19.76 9.29
N GLN A 295 15.45 -20.88 9.90
CA GLN A 295 16.66 -20.94 10.72
C GLN A 295 17.92 -20.78 9.87
N ALA A 296 17.96 -21.40 8.68
CA ALA A 296 19.09 -21.23 7.76
C ALA A 296 19.24 -19.76 7.31
N LEU A 297 18.13 -19.08 7.00
CA LEU A 297 18.12 -17.69 6.59
C LEU A 297 18.55 -16.75 7.73
N ALA A 298 18.06 -17.00 8.94
CA ALA A 298 18.48 -16.27 10.15
C ALA A 298 19.99 -16.39 10.39
N LYS A 299 20.55 -17.61 10.32
CA LYS A 299 22.00 -17.84 10.47
C LYS A 299 22.83 -17.12 9.41
N ASN A 300 22.36 -17.12 8.15
CA ASN A 300 23.05 -16.39 7.07
C ASN A 300 23.05 -14.88 7.34
N TRP A 301 21.93 -14.35 7.82
CA TRP A 301 21.83 -12.93 8.16
C TRP A 301 22.74 -12.52 9.32
N GLU A 302 22.84 -13.35 10.35
CA GLU A 302 23.80 -13.19 11.45
C GLU A 302 25.25 -13.21 10.94
N ALA A 303 25.57 -14.11 10.01
CA ALA A 303 26.90 -14.20 9.41
C ALA A 303 27.25 -12.98 8.53
N PHE A 304 26.27 -12.38 7.83
CA PHE A 304 26.48 -11.14 7.09
C PHE A 304 26.67 -9.93 8.01
N TYR A 305 26.05 -9.96 9.20
CA TYR A 305 26.08 -8.86 10.16
C TYR A 305 26.46 -9.35 11.57
N PRO A 306 27.75 -9.65 11.78
CA PRO A 306 28.28 -10.02 13.10
C PRO A 306 28.02 -8.94 14.15
N CYS A 307 27.59 -9.35 15.35
CA CYS A 307 27.35 -8.45 16.49
C CYS A 307 28.66 -8.00 17.20
N GLU A 308 29.80 -8.58 16.82
CA GLU A 308 31.13 -8.26 17.34
C GLU A 308 31.44 -6.76 17.17
N GLY A 309 31.96 -6.13 18.22
CA GLY A 309 32.32 -4.70 18.23
C GLY A 309 31.15 -3.74 18.45
N LEU A 310 29.93 -4.23 18.71
CA LEU A 310 28.84 -3.38 19.18
C LEU A 310 29.04 -2.97 20.64
N GLU A 311 28.59 -1.75 20.97
CA GLU A 311 28.60 -1.25 22.35
C GLU A 311 27.74 -2.15 23.26
N ALA A 312 28.18 -2.35 24.51
CA ALA A 312 27.54 -3.23 25.48
C ALA A 312 26.03 -2.96 25.68
N GLY A 313 25.61 -1.69 25.67
CA GLY A 313 24.19 -1.32 25.77
C GLY A 313 23.36 -1.84 24.60
N ARG A 314 23.91 -1.75 23.38
CA ARG A 314 23.27 -2.21 22.16
C ARG A 314 23.22 -3.74 22.11
N LEU A 315 24.31 -4.42 22.47
CA LEU A 315 24.34 -5.88 22.60
C LEU A 315 23.25 -6.39 23.56
N ARG A 316 23.12 -5.77 24.73
CA ARG A 316 22.07 -6.12 25.70
C ARG A 316 20.66 -5.93 25.13
N LEU A 317 20.42 -4.81 24.44
CA LEU A 317 19.11 -4.56 23.82
C LEU A 317 18.77 -5.63 22.77
N PHE A 318 19.68 -5.93 21.84
CA PHE A 318 19.43 -6.95 20.81
C PHE A 318 19.27 -8.36 21.40
N ALA A 319 20.00 -8.69 22.47
CA ALA A 319 19.80 -9.94 23.20
C ALA A 319 18.40 -10.01 23.85
N LEU A 320 17.91 -8.92 24.44
CA LEU A 320 16.54 -8.84 24.99
C LEU A 320 15.47 -8.94 23.90
N LEU A 321 15.68 -8.29 22.76
CA LEU A 321 14.78 -8.41 21.61
C LEU A 321 14.72 -9.86 21.12
N GLN A 322 15.87 -10.52 20.92
CA GLN A 322 15.90 -11.93 20.54
C GLN A 322 15.23 -12.84 21.58
N LYS A 323 15.46 -12.59 22.88
CA LYS A 323 14.84 -13.36 23.98
C LYS A 323 13.31 -13.26 23.96
N THR A 324 12.76 -12.07 23.76
CA THR A 324 11.30 -11.82 23.83
C THR A 324 10.57 -12.09 22.51
N MET A 325 11.29 -12.16 21.39
CA MET A 325 10.73 -12.32 20.05
C MET A 325 9.86 -13.58 19.88
N PRO A 326 10.26 -14.79 20.34
CA PRO A 326 9.43 -15.98 20.16
C PRO A 326 8.06 -15.86 20.83
N GLU A 327 8.01 -15.32 22.05
CA GLU A 327 6.75 -15.09 22.77
C GLU A 327 5.88 -14.06 22.05
N PHE A 328 6.49 -12.95 21.62
CA PHE A 328 5.80 -11.90 20.88
C PHE A 328 5.20 -12.40 19.56
N VAL A 329 5.99 -13.13 18.75
CA VAL A 329 5.54 -13.67 17.46
C VAL A 329 4.41 -14.68 17.65
N LYS A 330 4.57 -15.63 18.59
CA LYS A 330 3.53 -16.62 18.89
C LYS A 330 2.22 -15.93 19.28
N TRP A 331 2.29 -14.92 20.15
CA TRP A 331 1.13 -14.13 20.53
C TRP A 331 0.50 -13.39 19.36
N LEU A 332 1.31 -12.71 18.54
CA LEU A 332 0.84 -11.93 17.40
C LEU A 332 0.11 -12.81 16.39
N VAL A 333 0.71 -13.92 15.97
CA VAL A 333 0.14 -14.85 14.97
C VAL A 333 -1.19 -15.44 15.46
N HIS A 334 -1.30 -15.73 16.76
CA HIS A 334 -2.51 -16.26 17.40
C HIS A 334 -3.49 -15.17 17.89
N TYR A 335 -3.22 -13.89 17.63
CA TYR A 335 -4.08 -12.80 18.05
C TYR A 335 -5.44 -12.85 17.33
N ARG A 336 -6.52 -12.57 18.08
CA ARG A 336 -7.92 -12.63 17.61
C ARG A 336 -8.56 -11.25 17.68
N PRO A 337 -8.34 -10.38 16.68
CA PRO A 337 -9.03 -9.10 16.61
C PRO A 337 -10.54 -9.32 16.41
N LYS A 338 -11.36 -8.43 16.96
CA LYS A 338 -12.83 -8.49 16.83
C LYS A 338 -13.28 -8.54 15.36
N ALA A 339 -12.58 -7.81 14.47
CA ALA A 339 -12.88 -7.77 13.04
C ALA A 339 -12.79 -9.14 12.34
N LEU A 340 -12.01 -10.08 12.88
CA LEU A 340 -11.86 -11.44 12.33
C LEU A 340 -12.85 -12.45 12.91
N ARG A 341 -13.83 -12.01 13.71
CA ARG A 341 -14.97 -12.84 14.16
C ARG A 341 -14.53 -14.16 14.83
N GLY A 342 -13.51 -14.08 15.68
CA GLY A 342 -12.98 -15.22 16.46
C GLY A 342 -11.82 -15.98 15.79
N LYS A 343 -11.48 -15.67 14.54
CA LYS A 343 -10.32 -16.23 13.83
C LYS A 343 -9.01 -15.54 14.24
N THR A 344 -7.92 -16.29 14.21
CA THR A 344 -6.57 -15.74 14.40
C THR A 344 -6.11 -14.93 13.20
N LEU A 345 -5.05 -14.13 13.36
CA LEU A 345 -4.31 -13.59 12.23
C LEU A 345 -3.79 -14.70 11.30
N GLN A 346 -3.31 -15.82 11.85
CA GLN A 346 -2.92 -17.00 11.06
C GLN A 346 -4.06 -17.51 10.19
N ASP A 347 -5.22 -17.79 10.78
CA ASP A 347 -6.40 -18.33 10.08
C ASP A 347 -6.88 -17.40 8.95
N ALA A 348 -6.73 -16.08 9.13
CA ALA A 348 -7.21 -15.10 8.19
C ALA A 348 -6.22 -14.78 7.07
N LEU A 349 -4.91 -14.77 7.37
CA LEU A 349 -3.86 -14.31 6.46
C LEU A 349 -3.14 -15.46 5.75
N SER A 350 -2.91 -16.57 6.45
CA SER A 350 -2.07 -17.65 5.93
C SER A 350 -2.79 -18.47 4.86
N ASN A 351 -1.99 -19.05 3.96
CA ASN A 351 -2.45 -19.98 2.95
C ASN A 351 -1.62 -21.26 3.08
N THR A 352 -2.28 -22.41 3.23
CA THR A 352 -1.62 -23.71 3.33
C THR A 352 -0.75 -24.04 2.11
N ASP A 353 -1.05 -23.47 0.93
CA ASP A 353 -0.22 -23.63 -0.26
C ASP A 353 1.16 -22.97 -0.13
N LEU A 354 1.34 -22.05 0.82
CA LEU A 354 2.62 -21.36 1.08
C LEU A 354 3.58 -22.19 1.94
N GLN A 355 3.21 -23.42 2.32
CA GLN A 355 4.17 -24.36 2.91
C GLN A 355 5.32 -24.64 1.92
N PRO A 356 6.61 -24.60 2.34
CA PRO A 356 7.74 -24.67 1.40
C PRO A 356 7.75 -25.92 0.52
N ALA A 357 7.38 -27.08 1.08
CA ALA A 357 7.25 -28.33 0.32
C ALA A 357 6.15 -28.25 -0.76
N ARG A 358 5.04 -27.57 -0.45
CA ARG A 358 3.91 -27.38 -1.37
C ARG A 358 4.26 -26.40 -2.48
N LEU A 359 4.92 -25.28 -2.16
CA LEU A 359 5.47 -24.36 -3.16
C LEU A 359 6.42 -25.07 -4.13
N GLY A 360 7.31 -25.92 -3.62
CA GLY A 360 8.21 -26.74 -4.44
C GLY A 360 7.47 -27.71 -5.36
N ALA A 361 6.40 -28.35 -4.87
CA ALA A 361 5.56 -29.24 -5.68
C ALA A 361 4.80 -28.48 -6.78
N ILE A 362 4.26 -27.30 -6.45
CA ILE A 362 3.59 -26.43 -7.43
C ILE A 362 4.57 -26.00 -8.52
N TYR A 363 5.78 -25.57 -8.15
CA TYR A 363 6.81 -25.21 -9.11
C TYR A 363 7.15 -26.35 -10.08
N LYS A 364 7.29 -27.59 -9.57
CA LYS A 364 7.50 -28.78 -10.41
C LYS A 364 6.35 -28.98 -11.39
N SER A 365 5.10 -28.86 -10.94
CA SER A 365 3.93 -28.97 -11.82
C SER A 365 3.89 -27.90 -12.91
N TRP A 366 4.37 -26.68 -12.63
CA TRP A 366 4.48 -25.62 -13.63
C TRP A 366 5.60 -25.88 -14.63
N LYS A 367 6.69 -26.56 -14.24
CA LYS A 367 7.71 -27.01 -15.18
C LYS A 367 7.16 -28.04 -16.16
N GLU A 368 6.34 -28.97 -15.68
CA GLU A 368 5.69 -30.00 -16.50
C GLU A 368 4.57 -29.41 -17.38
N MET A 369 3.78 -28.49 -16.82
CA MET A 369 2.65 -27.84 -17.49
C MET A 369 2.71 -26.32 -17.29
N PRO A 370 3.49 -25.59 -18.11
CA PRO A 370 3.70 -24.14 -17.95
C PRO A 370 2.44 -23.29 -17.98
N GLN A 371 1.35 -23.78 -18.59
CA GLN A 371 0.10 -23.03 -18.66
C GLN A 371 -0.58 -22.88 -17.29
N LEU A 372 -0.28 -23.77 -16.33
CA LEU A 372 -0.88 -23.74 -14.99
C LEU A 372 -0.53 -22.48 -14.20
N ILE A 373 0.62 -21.85 -14.45
CA ILE A 373 1.01 -20.59 -13.78
C ILE A 373 -0.02 -19.48 -13.98
N LYS A 374 -0.69 -19.46 -15.14
CA LYS A 374 -1.69 -18.45 -15.52
C LYS A 374 -3.02 -18.61 -14.75
N THR A 375 -3.24 -19.77 -14.14
CA THR A 375 -4.44 -20.06 -13.33
C THR A 375 -4.27 -19.68 -11.87
N ALA A 376 -3.03 -19.48 -11.41
CA ALA A 376 -2.72 -19.15 -10.03
C ALA A 376 -2.92 -17.66 -9.74
N SER A 377 -3.27 -17.35 -8.50
CA SER A 377 -3.32 -15.97 -7.99
C SER A 377 -1.93 -15.33 -8.03
N PRO A 378 -1.83 -14.01 -8.26
CA PRO A 378 -0.56 -13.29 -8.22
C PRO A 378 0.33 -13.58 -7.00
N THR A 379 -0.22 -13.52 -5.78
CA THR A 379 0.52 -13.81 -4.53
C THR A 379 1.16 -15.20 -4.55
N LEU A 380 0.42 -16.23 -4.97
CA LEU A 380 0.94 -17.59 -5.10
C LEU A 380 2.05 -17.68 -6.15
N VAL A 381 1.92 -17.01 -7.30
CA VAL A 381 2.97 -16.98 -8.32
C VAL A 381 4.26 -16.39 -7.78
N PHE A 382 4.20 -15.23 -7.13
CA PHE A 382 5.38 -14.63 -6.52
C PHE A 382 6.00 -15.53 -5.43
N ALA A 383 5.19 -16.17 -4.60
CA ALA A 383 5.68 -17.08 -3.56
C ALA A 383 6.37 -18.34 -4.15
N VAL A 384 5.78 -18.96 -5.17
CA VAL A 384 6.34 -20.17 -5.79
C VAL A 384 7.64 -19.85 -6.53
N ILE A 385 7.67 -18.78 -7.32
CA ILE A 385 8.86 -18.38 -8.06
C ILE A 385 9.98 -17.95 -7.09
N GLY A 386 9.66 -17.17 -6.06
CA GLY A 386 10.66 -16.77 -5.08
C GLY A 386 11.16 -17.93 -4.21
N GLN A 387 10.33 -18.92 -3.88
CA GLN A 387 10.78 -20.16 -3.24
C GLN A 387 11.70 -20.98 -4.17
N ALA A 388 11.37 -21.08 -5.46
CA ALA A 388 12.21 -21.76 -6.45
C ALA A 388 13.60 -21.11 -6.56
N LYS A 389 13.65 -19.77 -6.56
CA LYS A 389 14.91 -19.02 -6.51
C LYS A 389 15.69 -19.27 -5.22
N MET A 390 15.02 -19.23 -4.06
CA MET A 390 15.65 -19.51 -2.76
C MET A 390 16.25 -20.93 -2.71
N ASN A 391 15.62 -21.89 -3.39
CA ASN A 391 16.10 -23.26 -3.52
C ASN A 391 17.20 -23.43 -4.59
N GLY A 392 17.64 -22.35 -5.26
CA GLY A 392 18.63 -22.40 -6.33
C GLY A 392 18.15 -23.06 -7.64
N LEU A 393 16.83 -23.18 -7.84
CA LEU A 393 16.25 -23.85 -9.01
C LEU A 393 16.10 -22.94 -10.24
N ILE A 394 16.14 -21.62 -10.01
CA ILE A 394 16.13 -20.58 -11.04
C ILE A 394 17.08 -19.46 -10.67
N THR A 395 17.55 -18.73 -11.67
CA THR A 395 18.38 -17.53 -11.47
C THR A 395 17.54 -16.28 -11.20
N ALA A 396 18.20 -15.17 -10.84
CA ALA A 396 17.53 -13.89 -10.66
C ALA A 396 16.98 -13.31 -11.99
N GLU A 397 17.67 -13.57 -13.10
CA GLU A 397 17.25 -13.18 -14.45
C GLU A 397 16.00 -13.95 -14.88
N GLU A 398 15.96 -15.25 -14.59
CA GLU A 398 14.79 -16.10 -14.86
C GLU A 398 13.58 -15.67 -14.02
N GLU A 399 13.76 -15.41 -12.72
CA GLU A 399 12.73 -14.83 -11.86
C GLU A 399 12.18 -13.54 -12.47
N SER A 400 13.06 -12.60 -12.81
CA SER A 400 12.66 -11.30 -13.36
C SER A 400 11.84 -11.44 -14.64
N ARG A 401 12.28 -12.29 -15.57
CA ARG A 401 11.57 -12.56 -16.82
C ARG A 401 10.18 -13.16 -16.57
N VAL A 402 10.10 -14.22 -15.77
CA VAL A 402 8.82 -14.91 -15.49
C VAL A 402 7.82 -13.95 -14.82
N LEU A 403 8.26 -13.19 -13.83
CA LEU A 403 7.39 -12.25 -13.13
C LEU A 403 6.97 -11.08 -14.03
N ALA A 404 7.86 -10.55 -14.88
CA ALA A 404 7.53 -9.52 -15.86
C ALA A 404 6.44 -9.99 -16.84
N ASP A 405 6.54 -11.23 -17.33
CA ASP A 405 5.56 -11.82 -18.24
C ASP A 405 4.21 -12.06 -17.54
N MET A 406 4.24 -12.46 -16.26
CA MET A 406 3.02 -12.61 -15.46
C MET A 406 2.34 -11.27 -15.17
N LEU A 407 3.08 -10.21 -14.88
CA LEU A 407 2.52 -8.86 -14.74
C LEU A 407 1.82 -8.40 -16.03
N ARG A 408 2.45 -8.62 -17.19
CA ARG A 408 1.83 -8.34 -18.50
C ARG A 408 0.58 -9.18 -18.73
N TYR A 409 0.65 -10.47 -18.39
CA TYR A 409 -0.49 -11.37 -18.54
C TYR A 409 -1.69 -10.92 -17.69
N TRP A 410 -1.49 -10.56 -16.41
CA TRP A 410 -2.57 -10.11 -15.56
C TRP A 410 -3.17 -8.78 -16.01
N ALA A 411 -2.33 -7.83 -16.44
CA ALA A 411 -2.76 -6.56 -17.02
C ALA A 411 -3.64 -6.76 -18.27
N LEU A 412 -3.24 -7.67 -19.15
CA LEU A 412 -4.03 -8.03 -20.32
C LEU A 412 -5.34 -8.74 -19.93
N LYS A 413 -5.25 -9.75 -19.06
CA LYS A 413 -6.40 -10.56 -18.62
C LYS A 413 -7.48 -9.69 -18.00
N ILE A 414 -7.14 -8.83 -17.04
CA ILE A 414 -8.14 -7.97 -16.37
C ILE A 414 -8.82 -7.00 -17.34
N THR A 415 -8.08 -6.51 -18.34
CA THR A 415 -8.61 -5.63 -19.38
C THR A 415 -9.61 -6.36 -20.27
N LEU A 416 -9.28 -7.58 -20.71
CA LEU A 416 -10.18 -8.41 -21.52
C LEU A 416 -11.42 -8.84 -20.72
N ASP A 417 -11.24 -9.30 -19.47
CA ASP A 417 -12.33 -9.69 -18.58
C ASP A 417 -13.30 -8.51 -18.35
N THR A 418 -12.77 -7.32 -18.07
CA THR A 418 -13.59 -6.10 -17.89
C THR A 418 -14.35 -5.73 -19.16
N THR A 419 -13.68 -5.79 -20.31
CA THR A 419 -14.30 -5.49 -21.61
C THR A 419 -15.43 -6.47 -21.93
N ALA A 420 -15.23 -7.77 -21.66
CA ALA A 420 -16.23 -8.80 -21.84
C ALA A 420 -17.46 -8.59 -20.93
N VAL A 421 -17.25 -8.25 -19.65
CA VAL A 421 -18.33 -7.93 -18.72
C VAL A 421 -19.13 -6.72 -19.19
N CYS A 422 -18.47 -5.63 -19.59
CA CYS A 422 -19.13 -4.43 -20.11
C CYS A 422 -19.95 -4.74 -21.37
N ALA A 423 -19.39 -5.49 -22.32
CA ALA A 423 -20.09 -5.90 -23.53
C ALA A 423 -21.30 -6.80 -23.23
N GLY A 424 -21.19 -7.69 -22.24
CA GLY A 424 -22.28 -8.57 -21.80
C GLY A 424 -23.42 -7.81 -21.11
N MET A 425 -23.11 -6.83 -20.27
CA MET A 425 -24.13 -5.98 -19.61
C MET A 425 -24.90 -5.13 -20.62
N SER A 426 -24.24 -4.60 -21.65
CA SER A 426 -24.91 -3.87 -22.73
C SER A 426 -25.87 -4.73 -23.54
N ARG A 427 -25.64 -6.05 -23.66
CA ARG A 427 -26.60 -6.97 -24.31
C ARG A 427 -27.83 -7.26 -23.43
N ALA A 428 -27.70 -7.19 -22.11
CA ALA A 428 -28.82 -7.32 -21.16
C ALA A 428 -29.64 -6.02 -21.03
N HIS A 429 -29.13 -4.90 -21.53
CA HIS A 429 -29.85 -3.64 -21.71
C HIS A 429 -29.97 -3.33 -23.20
N GLN A 430 -30.79 -4.10 -23.92
CA GLN A 430 -31.23 -3.66 -25.24
C GLN A 430 -31.96 -2.31 -25.08
N PRO A 431 -31.60 -1.28 -25.87
CA PRO A 431 -32.42 -0.09 -25.99
C PRO A 431 -33.75 -0.48 -26.64
N LEU A 432 -34.84 0.12 -26.16
CA LEU A 432 -36.08 0.21 -26.95
C LEU A 432 -35.73 0.71 -28.36
N THR A 433 -36.30 0.03 -29.33
CA THR A 433 -36.17 0.22 -30.78
C THR A 433 -36.30 1.67 -31.26
N VAL A 434 -35.33 2.04 -32.10
CA VAL A 434 -35.22 3.12 -33.11
C VAL A 434 -35.35 4.56 -32.61
#